data_AF-A0A1X7VCU1-F1
#
_entry.id   AF-A0A1X7VCU1-F1
#
_cell.length_a   1.000
_cell.length_b   1.000
_cell.length_c   1.000
_cell.angle_alpha   90.00
_cell.angle_beta   90.00
_cell.angle_gamma   90.00
#
_symmetry.space_group_name_H-M   'P 1'
#
loop_
_entity.id
_entity.type
_entity.pdbx_description
1 polymer ?
#
loop_
_entity_poly.entity_id
_entity_poly.type
_entity_poly.pdbx_seq_one_letter_code
_entity_poly.pdbx_strand_id
1 'polypeptide(L)'
;MARKKIEKKFVVDFKVDDYSTTQTLWDDFKCDLSVERERTQRRTSSCPRIPRRSLLRQGSIRFDYFEDDGYSPLMKAVNKDFVKTVFNLLLVNSDPNLQFEETGETALHMAVANINILLVKALLAFDADPDIKNNNGETPLDIAISMKADLGLTPDIKLALGTLFKFGPVEPKEHDHHHHRHHRHDHKHNHHVKHARVDINVLNKKEYADKLDTIIDILIESNKLRAKTEKYFSKHSTVPEPQKSNDTYVLSMDGGGMRVLVLTQILVNIEERMTDLASSSVRMYKYFDYIVGTSAGGQTACALAYLKADAYNVRAIMSRARYVVASAASERKGRIEETFQQTFSKFLTMGDIEPSRRVIVTASLAHVIPFELHLMTSYGEPRDGHAGPKERKVWEACHISGAAPYYSPLLFDLKLLDGGLVANNPTLDGMAEIIEQGKKEGKPVKFGMVLSLGTGFSPKEQTKEVELFGTSILSLLSPKNIRAMESLASHFASQSLLTDGKEVHRAKNFCDALDCQYFRVTPPLKEAIGMATTDEDTLIEMMYQTQMYLFDNPELIDNIAKSLLSKKL
;
A
#
# COMPACT_ATOMS: atom_id res chain seq x y z
N MET A 1 9.02 22.85 36.41
CA MET A 1 9.14 23.40 35.04
C MET A 1 9.33 22.25 34.06
N ALA A 2 8.24 21.81 33.42
CA ALA A 2 8.30 20.81 32.37
C ALA A 2 8.94 21.44 31.12
N ARG A 3 10.09 20.91 30.68
CA ARG A 3 10.69 21.29 29.40
C ARG A 3 9.69 20.93 28.29
N LYS A 4 9.09 21.94 27.63
CA LYS A 4 8.44 21.78 26.34
C LYS A 4 9.45 21.09 25.41
N LYS A 5 9.20 19.85 25.04
CA LYS A 5 9.97 19.15 24.03
C LYS A 5 9.64 19.88 22.72
N ILE A 6 10.62 20.58 22.16
CA ILE A 6 10.48 21.17 20.83
C ILE A 6 10.40 19.99 19.87
N GLU A 7 9.21 19.65 19.41
CA GLU A 7 9.04 18.82 18.23
C GLU A 7 9.63 19.62 17.07
N LYS A 8 10.71 19.11 16.49
CA LYS A 8 11.39 19.73 15.36
C LYS A 8 10.41 19.69 14.19
N LYS A 9 9.81 20.83 13.84
CA LYS A 9 8.95 20.96 12.64
C LYS A 9 9.76 20.48 11.43
N PHE A 10 9.18 19.57 10.64
CA PHE A 10 9.76 19.16 9.37
C PHE A 10 9.72 20.38 8.41
N VAL A 11 10.70 20.51 7.52
CA VAL A 11 10.69 21.58 6.52
C VAL A 11 10.90 20.91 5.17
N VAL A 12 9.82 20.78 4.41
CA VAL A 12 9.88 20.36 3.02
C VAL A 12 10.34 21.56 2.18
N ASP A 13 11.31 21.39 1.29
CA ASP A 13 11.59 22.41 0.28
C ASP A 13 10.55 22.31 -0.85
N PHE A 14 9.53 23.16 -0.81
CA PHE A 14 8.49 23.25 -1.85
C PHE A 14 8.91 24.08 -3.08
N LYS A 15 10.21 24.21 -3.37
CA LYS A 15 10.71 24.83 -4.61
C LYS A 15 10.73 23.90 -5.81
N VAL A 16 10.94 22.61 -5.60
CA VAL A 16 11.08 21.60 -6.67
C VAL A 16 10.33 20.32 -6.32
N ASP A 17 9.73 19.68 -7.33
CA ASP A 17 9.07 18.37 -7.19
C ASP A 17 9.99 17.24 -7.66
N ASP A 18 11.08 17.04 -6.92
CA ASP A 18 12.14 16.10 -7.27
C ASP A 18 12.50 15.10 -6.16
N TYR A 19 13.47 14.24 -6.48
CA TYR A 19 13.92 13.18 -5.59
C TYR A 19 14.69 13.69 -4.35
N SER A 20 15.15 14.95 -4.33
CA SER A 20 15.88 15.52 -3.19
C SER A 20 14.95 15.78 -2.01
N THR A 21 13.79 16.40 -2.25
CA THR A 21 12.69 16.60 -1.29
C THR A 21 12.25 15.27 -0.66
N THR A 22 12.28 14.23 -1.48
CA THR A 22 11.89 12.87 -1.12
C THR A 22 12.92 12.16 -0.23
N GLN A 23 14.21 12.35 -0.49
CA GLN A 23 15.29 11.82 0.34
C GLN A 23 15.25 12.43 1.75
N THR A 24 14.96 13.73 1.86
CA THR A 24 14.80 14.42 3.16
C THR A 24 13.63 13.87 3.96
N LEU A 25 12.47 13.65 3.33
CA LEU A 25 11.30 13.00 3.96
C LEU A 25 11.68 11.64 4.56
N TRP A 26 12.44 10.86 3.80
CA TRP A 26 12.85 9.53 4.23
C TRP A 26 13.89 9.54 5.35
N ASP A 27 14.88 10.45 5.29
CA ASP A 27 15.89 10.58 6.34
C ASP A 27 15.25 10.89 7.69
N ASP A 28 14.20 11.70 7.69
CA ASP A 28 13.44 11.99 8.89
C ASP A 28 12.55 10.84 9.35
N PHE A 29 11.85 10.15 8.45
CA PHE A 29 11.07 8.95 8.78
C PHE A 29 11.93 7.85 9.45
N LYS A 30 13.17 7.64 8.99
CA LYS A 30 14.11 6.67 9.61
C LYS A 30 14.42 6.97 11.07
N CYS A 31 14.55 8.25 11.43
CA CYS A 31 14.80 8.63 12.82
C CYS A 31 13.66 8.19 13.74
N ASP A 32 12.43 8.07 13.24
CA ASP A 32 11.29 7.67 14.05
C ASP A 32 11.20 6.15 14.22
N LEU A 33 11.50 5.37 13.17
CA LEU A 33 11.60 3.90 13.26
C LEU A 33 12.60 3.45 14.33
N SER A 34 13.71 4.18 14.50
CA SER A 34 14.70 3.88 15.53
C SER A 34 14.25 4.31 16.94
N VAL A 35 13.54 5.42 17.07
CA VAL A 35 12.99 5.91 18.36
C VAL A 35 11.80 5.07 18.84
N GLU A 36 10.97 4.54 17.94
CA GLU A 36 9.84 3.69 18.29
C GLU A 36 10.28 2.31 18.80
N ARG A 37 11.40 1.78 18.27
CA ARG A 37 12.11 0.60 18.81
C ARG A 37 12.51 0.78 20.27
N GLU A 38 12.94 1.97 20.68
CA GLU A 38 13.32 2.25 22.07
C GLU A 38 12.09 2.50 22.98
N ARG A 39 11.03 3.09 22.44
CA ARG A 39 9.79 3.39 23.19
C ARG A 39 8.93 2.15 23.47
N THR A 40 8.83 1.22 22.53
CA THR A 40 8.11 -0.05 22.71
C THR A 40 8.74 -0.95 23.77
N GLN A 41 10.01 -0.75 24.11
CA GLN A 41 10.66 -1.41 25.25
C GLN A 41 10.31 -0.79 26.62
N ARG A 42 9.69 0.41 26.68
CA ARG A 42 9.62 1.21 27.92
C ARG A 42 8.24 1.70 28.38
N ARG A 43 7.10 1.33 27.77
CA ARG A 43 5.80 1.86 28.22
C ARG A 43 4.75 0.81 28.62
N THR A 44 4.55 0.73 29.93
CA THR A 44 3.26 0.47 30.59
C THR A 44 2.52 1.80 30.81
N SER A 45 1.19 1.73 30.71
CA SER A 45 0.16 2.67 31.24
C SER A 45 -0.19 3.98 30.51
N SER A 46 -1.51 4.07 30.29
CA SER A 46 -2.45 5.20 30.11
C SER A 46 -2.12 6.33 29.13
N CYS A 47 -2.85 6.36 28.01
CA CYS A 47 -3.08 7.55 27.18
C CYS A 47 -4.58 7.83 27.01
N PRO A 48 -4.98 9.11 26.80
CA PRO A 48 -6.38 9.53 26.72
C PRO A 48 -7.04 9.05 25.42
N ARG A 49 -8.38 9.11 25.36
CA ARG A 49 -9.19 8.67 24.21
C ARG A 49 -8.93 9.52 22.96
N ILE A 50 -8.06 9.02 22.07
CA ILE A 50 -7.83 9.50 20.70
C ILE A 50 -8.79 8.73 19.76
N PRO A 51 -9.34 9.30 18.66
CA PRO A 51 -10.23 8.58 17.74
C PRO A 51 -9.60 7.26 17.26
N ARG A 52 -10.37 6.17 17.13
CA ARG A 52 -9.81 4.81 16.96
C ARG A 52 -8.84 4.66 15.76
N ARG A 53 -9.08 5.36 14.64
CA ARG A 53 -8.16 5.39 13.47
C ARG A 53 -6.81 6.08 13.73
N SER A 54 -6.74 7.00 14.70
CA SER A 54 -5.50 7.74 15.05
C SER A 54 -4.48 6.93 15.88
N LEU A 55 -4.87 5.76 16.43
CA LEU A 55 -4.01 4.94 17.27
C LEU A 55 -2.97 4.12 16.49
N LEU A 56 -3.23 3.79 15.22
CA LEU A 56 -2.26 3.15 14.31
C LEU A 56 -1.29 4.16 13.70
N ARG A 57 -1.70 5.42 13.63
CA ARG A 57 -0.99 6.55 13.02
C ARG A 57 0.04 7.21 13.94
N GLN A 58 0.55 6.51 14.96
CA GLN A 58 1.52 7.13 15.89
C GLN A 58 2.84 7.57 15.22
N GLY A 59 3.20 6.99 14.07
CA GLY A 59 4.26 7.48 13.19
C GLY A 59 3.86 8.64 12.25
N SER A 60 2.57 8.89 12.01
CA SER A 60 2.09 9.97 11.11
C SER A 60 2.05 11.36 11.76
N ILE A 61 2.04 11.42 13.09
CA ILE A 61 1.94 12.67 13.87
C ILE A 61 3.01 13.70 13.46
N ARG A 62 4.12 13.27 12.87
CA ARG A 62 5.22 14.15 12.47
C ARG A 62 4.98 14.98 11.20
N PHE A 63 4.15 14.52 10.27
CA PHE A 63 3.83 15.27 9.04
C PHE A 63 2.45 15.95 9.12
N ASP A 64 1.67 15.61 10.13
CA ASP A 64 0.31 16.11 10.37
C ASP A 64 0.34 17.39 11.24
N TYR A 65 1.11 18.39 10.80
CA TYR A 65 1.17 19.71 11.44
C TYR A 65 0.77 20.81 10.46
N PHE A 66 0.41 21.97 11.00
CA PHE A 66 0.17 23.18 10.22
C PHE A 66 1.41 24.08 10.24
N GLU A 67 1.80 24.55 9.05
CA GLU A 67 2.79 25.61 8.88
C GLU A 67 2.21 26.98 9.30
N ASP A 68 3.06 28.02 9.31
CA ASP A 68 2.64 29.35 9.74
C ASP A 68 1.63 30.00 8.76
N ASP A 69 1.53 29.48 7.53
CA ASP A 69 0.51 29.83 6.53
C ASP A 69 -0.80 29.02 6.69
N GLY A 70 -0.89 28.17 7.73
CA GLY A 70 -2.07 27.35 8.05
C GLY A 70 -2.17 26.06 7.24
N TYR A 71 -1.30 25.82 6.25
CA TYR A 71 -1.34 24.61 5.43
C TYR A 71 -0.62 23.46 6.11
N SER A 72 -1.12 22.23 5.94
CA SER A 72 -0.28 21.05 6.17
C SER A 72 0.72 20.87 5.02
N PRO A 73 1.85 20.17 5.23
CA PRO A 73 2.78 19.84 4.15
C PRO A 73 2.10 19.17 2.95
N LEU A 74 1.13 18.28 3.22
CA LEU A 74 0.36 17.61 2.19
C LEU A 74 -0.52 18.58 1.40
N MET A 75 -1.26 19.47 2.09
CA MET A 75 -2.08 20.48 1.42
C MET A 75 -1.23 21.43 0.56
N LYS A 76 -0.06 21.83 1.06
CA LYS A 76 0.86 22.68 0.32
C LYS A 76 1.42 22.02 -0.94
N ALA A 77 1.72 20.72 -0.87
CA ALA A 77 2.10 19.93 -2.04
C ALA A 77 0.95 19.85 -3.06
N VAL A 78 -0.29 19.62 -2.60
CA VAL A 78 -1.48 19.59 -3.48
C VAL A 78 -1.72 20.94 -4.13
N ASN A 79 -1.71 22.04 -3.38
CA ASN A 79 -1.92 23.39 -3.91
C ASN A 79 -0.87 23.79 -4.96
N LYS A 80 0.30 23.14 -4.96
CA LYS A 80 1.37 23.32 -5.96
C LYS A 80 1.32 22.32 -7.13
N ASP A 81 0.37 21.39 -7.13
CA ASP A 81 0.31 20.25 -8.06
C ASP A 81 1.56 19.35 -8.07
N PHE A 82 2.27 19.27 -6.93
CA PHE A 82 3.48 18.46 -6.79
C PHE A 82 3.13 16.99 -6.52
N VAL A 83 2.68 16.28 -7.57
CA VAL A 83 2.21 14.88 -7.51
C VAL A 83 3.20 13.96 -6.80
N LYS A 84 4.50 14.06 -7.12
CA LYS A 84 5.52 13.20 -6.52
C LYS A 84 5.63 13.45 -5.02
N THR A 85 5.70 14.73 -4.61
CA THR A 85 5.74 15.11 -3.19
C THR A 85 4.47 14.68 -2.46
N VAL A 86 3.27 14.86 -3.05
CA VAL A 86 2.00 14.37 -2.49
C VAL A 86 2.05 12.87 -2.28
N PHE A 87 2.43 12.10 -3.30
CA PHE A 87 2.45 10.65 -3.21
C PHE A 87 3.44 10.15 -2.15
N ASN A 88 4.62 10.79 -2.04
CA ASN A 88 5.62 10.44 -1.03
C ASN A 88 5.15 10.76 0.39
N LEU A 89 4.48 11.90 0.60
CA LEU A 89 3.88 12.28 1.89
C LEU A 89 2.80 11.27 2.31
N LEU A 90 1.97 10.83 1.37
CA LEU A 90 0.94 9.81 1.61
C LEU A 90 1.56 8.43 1.94
N LEU A 91 2.64 8.05 1.24
CA LEU A 91 3.37 6.81 1.50
C LEU A 91 4.02 6.75 2.89
N VAL A 92 4.40 7.90 3.46
CA VAL A 92 4.84 8.04 4.86
C VAL A 92 3.69 8.38 5.82
N ASN A 93 2.45 8.12 5.39
CA ASN A 93 1.22 8.14 6.18
C ASN A 93 0.70 9.50 6.62
N SER A 94 1.03 10.58 5.90
CA SER A 94 0.38 11.89 6.12
C SER A 94 -1.14 11.77 6.05
N ASP A 95 -1.87 12.47 6.91
CA ASP A 95 -3.32 12.45 6.98
C ASP A 95 -3.96 13.31 5.87
N PRO A 96 -4.65 12.69 4.88
CA PRO A 96 -5.31 13.43 3.81
C PRO A 96 -6.58 14.15 4.28
N ASN A 97 -7.07 13.88 5.49
CA ASN A 97 -8.35 14.37 6.01
C ASN A 97 -8.21 15.58 6.94
N LEU A 98 -7.00 16.10 7.14
CA LEU A 98 -6.82 17.38 7.82
C LEU A 98 -7.61 18.47 7.08
N GLN A 99 -8.17 19.41 7.83
CA GLN A 99 -8.91 20.55 7.30
C GLN A 99 -8.11 21.83 7.50
N PHE A 100 -8.00 22.63 6.44
CA PHE A 100 -7.35 23.94 6.46
C PHE A 100 -8.12 24.87 7.41
N GLU A 101 -7.43 25.59 8.29
CA GLU A 101 -8.07 26.32 9.40
C GLU A 101 -9.04 27.41 8.90
N GLU A 102 -8.71 28.11 7.82
CA GLU A 102 -9.52 29.24 7.34
C GLU A 102 -10.75 28.79 6.54
N THR A 103 -10.62 27.80 5.66
CA THR A 103 -11.69 27.40 4.72
C THR A 103 -12.35 26.07 5.08
N GLY A 104 -11.76 25.27 5.97
CA GLY A 104 -12.21 23.90 6.25
C GLY A 104 -11.91 22.90 5.13
N GLU A 105 -11.21 23.30 4.07
CA GLU A 105 -10.91 22.44 2.94
C GLU A 105 -9.88 21.36 3.29
N THR A 106 -10.12 20.15 2.82
CA THR A 106 -9.13 19.06 2.85
C THR A 106 -8.24 19.10 1.61
N ALA A 107 -7.16 18.31 1.62
CA ALA A 107 -6.34 18.10 0.44
C ALA A 107 -7.16 17.62 -0.78
N LEU A 108 -8.25 16.88 -0.56
CA LEU A 108 -9.12 16.40 -1.64
C LEU A 108 -9.94 17.53 -2.29
N HIS A 109 -10.40 18.52 -1.51
CA HIS A 109 -11.05 19.71 -2.06
C HIS A 109 -10.07 20.47 -2.98
N MET A 110 -8.84 20.68 -2.51
CA MET A 110 -7.80 21.38 -3.27
C MET A 110 -7.43 20.63 -4.56
N ALA A 111 -7.33 19.31 -4.53
CA ALA A 111 -7.04 18.50 -5.73
C ALA A 111 -8.16 18.59 -6.78
N VAL A 112 -9.42 18.66 -6.36
CA VAL A 112 -10.57 18.90 -7.25
C VAL A 112 -10.53 20.31 -7.84
N ALA A 113 -10.22 21.32 -7.02
CA ALA A 113 -10.08 22.70 -7.48
C ALA A 113 -8.97 22.86 -8.54
N ASN A 114 -7.91 22.05 -8.45
CA ASN A 114 -6.84 21.98 -9.46
C ASN A 114 -7.22 21.17 -10.71
N ILE A 115 -8.37 20.46 -10.71
CA ILE A 115 -8.82 19.57 -11.79
C ILE A 115 -7.77 18.48 -12.08
N ASN A 116 -7.10 18.01 -11.01
CA ASN A 116 -6.02 17.04 -11.11
C ASN A 116 -6.52 15.64 -10.73
N ILE A 117 -6.93 14.87 -11.75
CA ILE A 117 -7.45 13.50 -11.59
C ILE A 117 -6.46 12.61 -10.82
N LEU A 118 -5.16 12.79 -11.06
CA LEU A 118 -4.15 11.95 -10.46
C LEU A 118 -4.01 12.22 -8.96
N LEU A 119 -4.03 13.49 -8.53
CA LEU A 119 -4.06 13.84 -7.12
C LEU A 119 -5.34 13.38 -6.42
N VAL A 120 -6.50 13.48 -7.08
CA VAL A 120 -7.77 12.94 -6.56
C VAL A 120 -7.63 11.44 -6.31
N LYS A 121 -7.13 10.67 -7.28
CA LYS A 121 -6.90 9.22 -7.11
C LYS A 121 -5.87 8.91 -6.05
N ALA A 122 -4.77 9.66 -5.99
CA ALA A 122 -3.74 9.49 -4.97
C ALA A 122 -4.33 9.68 -3.57
N LEU A 123 -5.07 10.74 -3.33
CA LEU A 123 -5.69 10.98 -2.02
C LEU A 123 -6.69 9.87 -1.65
N LEU A 124 -7.56 9.48 -2.58
CA LEU A 124 -8.54 8.40 -2.36
C LEU A 124 -7.88 7.03 -2.12
N ALA A 125 -6.75 6.73 -2.76
CA ALA A 125 -5.98 5.51 -2.52
C ALA A 125 -5.45 5.41 -1.07
N PHE A 126 -5.35 6.54 -0.36
CA PHE A 126 -4.86 6.64 1.02
C PHE A 126 -5.98 7.04 2.01
N ASP A 127 -7.22 6.64 1.71
CA ASP A 127 -8.40 6.80 2.57
C ASP A 127 -8.80 8.27 2.84
N ALA A 128 -8.54 9.17 1.89
CA ALA A 128 -9.18 10.49 1.90
C ALA A 128 -10.71 10.34 1.90
N ASP A 129 -11.38 11.06 2.79
CA ASP A 129 -12.81 11.02 2.98
C ASP A 129 -13.48 12.08 2.10
N PRO A 130 -14.21 11.65 1.06
CA PRO A 130 -14.88 12.54 0.12
C PRO A 130 -16.20 13.11 0.66
N ASP A 131 -16.66 12.74 1.85
CA ASP A 131 -17.86 13.30 2.48
C ASP A 131 -17.55 14.42 3.49
N ILE A 132 -16.26 14.72 3.75
CA ILE A 132 -15.87 15.86 4.58
C ILE A 132 -16.30 17.15 3.89
N LYS A 133 -16.92 18.05 4.67
CA LYS A 133 -17.39 19.35 4.21
C LYS A 133 -16.46 20.47 4.63
N ASN A 134 -16.22 21.42 3.73
CA ASN A 134 -15.56 22.68 4.03
C ASN A 134 -16.47 23.61 4.88
N ASN A 135 -15.99 24.81 5.22
CA ASN A 135 -16.73 25.81 6.01
C ASN A 135 -17.98 26.37 5.29
N ASN A 136 -18.08 26.19 3.97
CA ASN A 136 -19.28 26.52 3.19
C ASN A 136 -20.31 25.37 3.17
N GLY A 137 -19.99 24.21 3.75
CA GLY A 137 -20.83 23.03 3.73
C GLY A 137 -20.72 22.20 2.43
N GLU A 138 -19.73 22.51 1.59
CA GLU A 138 -19.48 21.83 0.31
C GLU A 138 -18.54 20.65 0.50
N THR A 139 -18.84 19.52 -0.13
CA THR A 139 -17.93 18.38 -0.31
C THR A 139 -17.03 18.60 -1.53
N PRO A 140 -15.96 17.81 -1.73
CA PRO A 140 -15.19 17.83 -2.99
C PRO A 140 -16.06 17.56 -4.22
N LEU A 141 -17.12 16.73 -4.10
CA LEU A 141 -18.05 16.48 -5.19
C LEU A 141 -18.89 17.73 -5.52
N ASP A 142 -19.35 18.46 -4.49
CA ASP A 142 -20.11 19.70 -4.68
C ASP A 142 -19.26 20.75 -5.43
N ILE A 143 -17.98 20.87 -5.08
CA ILE A 143 -17.02 21.74 -5.77
C ILE A 143 -16.92 21.35 -7.25
N ALA A 144 -16.71 20.06 -7.57
CA ALA A 144 -16.57 19.59 -8.95
C ALA A 144 -17.83 19.90 -9.80
N ILE A 145 -19.02 19.68 -9.23
CA ILE A 145 -20.30 19.97 -9.88
C ILE A 145 -20.47 21.47 -10.11
N SER A 146 -20.14 22.30 -9.11
CA SER A 146 -20.22 23.76 -9.24
C SER A 146 -19.27 24.28 -10.33
N MET A 147 -18.02 23.82 -10.34
CA MET A 147 -17.03 24.18 -11.36
C MET A 147 -17.50 23.79 -12.77
N LYS A 148 -18.13 22.61 -12.91
CA LYS A 148 -18.69 22.19 -14.20
C LYS A 148 -19.86 23.07 -14.64
N ALA A 149 -20.75 23.45 -13.71
CA ALA A 149 -21.87 24.33 -13.99
C ALA A 149 -21.40 25.72 -14.47
N ASP A 150 -20.35 26.27 -13.86
CA ASP A 150 -19.77 27.58 -14.19
C ASP A 150 -19.14 27.64 -15.60
N LEU A 151 -18.78 26.49 -16.18
CA LEU A 151 -18.29 26.42 -17.57
C LEU A 151 -19.38 26.71 -18.62
N GLY A 152 -20.65 26.83 -18.21
CA GLY A 152 -21.77 27.22 -19.09
C GLY A 152 -22.24 26.09 -20.02
N LEU A 153 -21.89 24.84 -19.70
CA LEU A 153 -22.23 23.64 -20.46
C LEU A 153 -23.30 22.83 -19.72
N THR A 154 -24.57 23.25 -19.69
CA THR A 154 -25.64 22.30 -19.33
C THR A 154 -26.94 22.53 -20.09
N PRO A 155 -27.61 21.41 -20.45
CA PRO A 155 -28.93 21.21 -19.85
C PRO A 155 -29.09 20.01 -18.88
N ASP A 156 -28.21 19.00 -18.84
CA ASP A 156 -28.64 17.68 -18.30
C ASP A 156 -28.28 17.34 -16.84
N ILE A 157 -27.49 18.16 -16.12
CA ILE A 157 -27.07 17.81 -14.74
C ILE A 157 -28.23 17.87 -13.73
N LYS A 158 -29.20 18.78 -13.93
CA LYS A 158 -30.39 18.86 -13.06
C LYS A 158 -31.25 17.58 -13.10
N LEU A 159 -31.23 16.84 -14.22
CA LEU A 159 -32.01 15.60 -14.38
C LEU A 159 -31.33 14.42 -13.66
N ALA A 160 -30.00 14.35 -13.67
CA ALA A 160 -29.24 13.34 -12.92
C ALA A 160 -29.39 13.51 -11.40
N LEU A 161 -29.34 14.75 -10.91
CA LEU A 161 -29.51 15.07 -9.48
C LEU A 161 -30.94 14.78 -8.97
N GLY A 162 -31.96 15.03 -9.78
CA GLY A 162 -33.36 14.77 -9.43
C GLY A 162 -33.72 13.28 -9.31
N THR A 163 -32.91 12.40 -9.89
CA THR A 163 -33.17 10.94 -9.88
C THR A 163 -32.45 10.24 -8.71
N LEU A 164 -31.36 10.82 -8.19
CA LEU A 164 -30.53 10.23 -7.13
C LEU A 164 -30.87 10.73 -5.71
N PHE A 165 -31.44 11.93 -5.56
CA PHE A 165 -31.80 12.46 -4.25
C PHE A 165 -33.27 12.89 -4.20
N LYS A 166 -34.11 12.10 -3.51
CA LYS A 166 -35.42 12.56 -3.06
C LYS A 166 -35.25 13.58 -1.92
N PHE A 167 -34.96 14.83 -2.26
CA PHE A 167 -35.13 15.93 -1.31
C PHE A 167 -36.63 16.27 -1.23
N GLY A 168 -37.21 16.18 -0.02
CA GLY A 168 -38.54 16.71 0.26
C GLY A 168 -38.56 18.24 0.09
N PRO A 169 -39.73 18.84 -0.19
CA PRO A 169 -39.80 20.26 -0.55
C PRO A 169 -39.36 21.14 0.62
N VAL A 170 -38.42 22.04 0.35
CA VAL A 170 -38.06 23.14 1.25
C VAL A 170 -39.05 24.28 0.99
N GLU A 171 -39.91 24.58 1.96
CA GLU A 171 -40.82 25.73 1.90
C GLU A 171 -40.02 27.05 2.01
N PRO A 172 -40.36 28.08 1.22
CA PRO A 172 -39.72 29.38 1.30
C PRO A 172 -40.28 30.17 2.50
N LYS A 173 -39.40 30.61 3.40
CA LYS A 173 -39.79 31.56 4.45
C LYS A 173 -39.77 32.98 3.90
N GLU A 174 -40.92 33.65 3.99
CA GLU A 174 -41.12 35.05 3.64
C GLU A 174 -40.31 36.00 4.53
N HIS A 175 -39.78 37.06 3.92
CA HIS A 175 -39.10 38.16 4.59
C HIS A 175 -40.11 39.20 5.09
N ASP A 176 -40.17 39.41 6.40
CA ASP A 176 -40.86 40.56 6.98
C ASP A 176 -39.92 41.77 7.03
N HIS A 177 -40.36 42.86 6.41
CA HIS A 177 -39.67 44.14 6.34
C HIS A 177 -39.90 44.94 7.62
N HIS A 178 -38.83 45.25 8.37
CA HIS A 178 -38.80 46.47 9.17
C HIS A 178 -37.49 47.25 8.96
N HIS A 179 -37.68 48.45 8.39
CA HIS A 179 -36.69 49.48 8.17
C HIS A 179 -36.14 50.03 9.49
N HIS A 180 -34.82 50.02 9.67
CA HIS A 180 -34.10 51.18 10.19
C HIS A 180 -32.74 51.31 9.49
N ARG A 181 -32.60 52.41 8.72
CA ARG A 181 -31.33 52.89 8.18
C ARG A 181 -30.49 53.43 9.34
N HIS A 182 -29.20 53.11 9.38
CA HIS A 182 -28.13 54.12 9.39
C HIS A 182 -26.76 53.49 9.09
N HIS A 183 -26.08 54.14 8.13
CA HIS A 183 -24.65 54.17 7.81
C HIS A 183 -23.90 52.93 7.29
N ARG A 184 -23.83 52.93 5.96
CA ARG A 184 -22.80 52.40 5.05
C ARG A 184 -21.37 52.38 5.63
N HIS A 185 -20.77 51.19 5.66
CA HIS A 185 -19.64 50.83 4.79
C HIS A 185 -19.51 49.30 4.75
N ASP A 186 -20.28 48.66 3.88
CA ASP A 186 -20.12 47.25 3.52
C ASP A 186 -19.18 47.16 2.31
N HIS A 187 -17.93 46.77 2.54
CA HIS A 187 -17.17 46.00 1.57
C HIS A 187 -17.08 44.57 2.12
N LYS A 188 -18.15 43.79 1.96
CA LYS A 188 -18.04 42.33 2.02
C LYS A 188 -17.24 41.90 0.80
N HIS A 189 -15.93 41.76 0.99
CA HIS A 189 -15.08 41.03 0.07
C HIS A 189 -15.58 39.60 0.02
N ASN A 190 -16.10 39.23 -1.14
CA ASN A 190 -16.31 37.85 -1.54
C ASN A 190 -14.91 37.21 -1.60
N HIS A 191 -14.44 36.66 -0.48
CA HIS A 191 -13.19 35.92 -0.41
C HIS A 191 -13.40 34.55 -1.06
N HIS A 192 -13.53 34.54 -2.38
CA HIS A 192 -12.94 33.44 -3.13
C HIS A 192 -11.44 33.54 -2.86
N VAL A 193 -10.88 32.51 -2.22
CA VAL A 193 -9.45 32.23 -2.37
C VAL A 193 -9.16 32.33 -3.86
N LYS A 194 -8.25 33.23 -4.23
CA LYS A 194 -7.81 33.37 -5.63
C LYS A 194 -7.05 32.10 -6.01
N HIS A 195 -7.76 31.00 -6.25
CA HIS A 195 -7.25 29.95 -7.11
C HIS A 195 -6.96 30.61 -8.45
N ALA A 196 -5.80 30.31 -9.04
CA ALA A 196 -5.41 30.84 -10.33
C ALA A 196 -6.56 30.57 -11.32
N ARG A 197 -7.31 31.63 -11.68
CA ARG A 197 -8.30 31.55 -12.75
C ARG A 197 -7.53 31.20 -14.02
N VAL A 198 -7.55 29.93 -14.38
CA VAL A 198 -7.00 29.47 -15.65
C VAL A 198 -7.68 30.26 -16.75
N ASP A 199 -6.92 30.93 -17.61
CA ASP A 199 -7.45 31.58 -18.81
C ASP A 199 -7.99 30.50 -19.77
N ILE A 200 -9.31 30.32 -19.80
CA ILE A 200 -9.94 29.22 -20.53
C ILE A 200 -10.27 29.64 -21.97
N ASN A 201 -9.34 29.40 -22.90
CA ASN A 201 -9.64 29.39 -24.34
C ASN A 201 -10.67 28.29 -24.66
N VAL A 202 -11.50 28.45 -25.70
CA VAL A 202 -12.66 27.57 -25.98
C VAL A 202 -12.27 26.09 -26.21
N LEU A 203 -11.10 25.82 -26.80
CA LEU A 203 -10.54 24.46 -26.92
C LEU A 203 -10.22 23.82 -25.55
N ASN A 204 -9.91 24.66 -24.55
CA ASN A 204 -9.59 24.27 -23.18
C ASN A 204 -10.86 23.98 -22.34
N LYS A 205 -12.02 24.60 -22.66
CA LYS A 205 -13.27 24.39 -21.90
C LYS A 205 -13.79 22.95 -21.96
N LYS A 206 -13.72 22.32 -23.14
CA LYS A 206 -14.19 20.94 -23.32
C LYS A 206 -13.29 19.96 -22.57
N GLU A 207 -11.98 20.10 -22.69
CA GLU A 207 -11.02 19.25 -21.96
C GLU A 207 -11.19 19.39 -20.43
N TYR A 208 -11.45 20.61 -19.94
CA TYR A 208 -11.73 20.85 -18.52
C TYR A 208 -13.04 20.19 -18.08
N ALA A 209 -14.09 20.26 -18.91
CA ALA A 209 -15.34 19.58 -18.65
C ALA A 209 -15.18 18.05 -18.63
N ASP A 210 -14.44 17.47 -19.57
CA ASP A 210 -14.19 16.03 -19.65
C ASP A 210 -13.38 15.53 -18.42
N LYS A 211 -12.41 16.33 -17.95
CA LYS A 211 -11.67 16.04 -16.71
C LYS A 211 -12.55 16.14 -15.47
N LEU A 212 -13.39 17.17 -15.37
CA LEU A 212 -14.36 17.30 -14.28
C LEU A 212 -15.36 16.14 -14.26
N ASP A 213 -15.81 15.67 -15.42
CA ASP A 213 -16.66 14.48 -15.54
C ASP A 213 -15.98 13.24 -14.98
N THR A 214 -14.71 13.06 -15.34
CA THR A 214 -13.90 11.98 -14.79
C THR A 214 -13.74 12.09 -13.27
N ILE A 215 -13.51 13.29 -12.73
CA ILE A 215 -13.40 13.53 -11.28
C ILE A 215 -14.74 13.24 -10.58
N ILE A 216 -15.86 13.71 -11.14
CA ILE A 216 -17.20 13.47 -10.61
C ILE A 216 -17.48 11.97 -10.53
N ASP A 217 -17.19 11.23 -11.62
CA ASP A 217 -17.40 9.77 -11.66
C ASP A 217 -16.53 9.04 -10.62
N ILE A 218 -15.26 9.45 -10.48
CA ILE A 218 -14.34 8.89 -9.47
C ILE A 218 -14.85 9.12 -8.05
N LEU A 219 -15.30 10.34 -7.73
CA LEU A 219 -15.81 10.69 -6.41
C LEU A 219 -17.11 9.92 -6.13
N ILE A 220 -18.06 9.89 -7.06
CA ILE A 220 -19.32 9.14 -6.88
C ILE A 220 -19.06 7.66 -6.60
N GLU A 221 -18.21 7.01 -7.40
CA GLU A 221 -17.94 5.57 -7.20
C GLU A 221 -17.18 5.34 -5.90
N SER A 222 -16.21 6.20 -5.55
CA SER A 222 -15.47 6.11 -4.29
C SER A 222 -16.40 6.25 -3.06
N ASN A 223 -17.28 7.26 -3.02
CA ASN A 223 -18.25 7.44 -1.92
C ASN A 223 -19.17 6.23 -1.81
N LYS A 224 -19.67 5.72 -2.95
CA LYS A 224 -20.55 4.55 -2.99
C LYS A 224 -19.87 3.31 -2.38
N LEU A 225 -18.64 3.00 -2.78
CA LEU A 225 -17.90 1.85 -2.29
C LEU A 225 -17.52 1.99 -0.81
N ARG A 226 -17.06 3.19 -0.40
CA ARG A 226 -16.76 3.49 1.00
C ARG A 226 -18.00 3.35 1.89
N ALA A 227 -19.12 3.96 1.49
CA ALA A 227 -20.38 3.87 2.23
C ALA A 227 -20.90 2.43 2.32
N LYS A 228 -20.73 1.62 1.26
CA LYS A 228 -21.00 0.17 1.29
C LYS A 228 -20.17 -0.51 2.39
N THR A 229 -18.87 -0.25 2.43
CA THR A 229 -17.96 -0.82 3.44
C THR A 229 -18.31 -0.39 4.87
N GLU A 230 -18.50 0.91 5.10
CA GLU A 230 -18.82 1.43 6.44
C GLU A 230 -20.17 0.92 6.95
N LYS A 231 -21.17 0.84 6.06
CA LYS A 231 -22.47 0.22 6.37
C LYS A 231 -22.35 -1.26 6.69
N TYR A 232 -21.45 -1.97 6.02
CA TYR A 232 -21.18 -3.38 6.33
C TYR A 232 -20.48 -3.50 7.71
N PHE A 233 -19.41 -2.75 7.95
CA PHE A 233 -18.64 -2.81 9.20
C PHE A 233 -19.43 -2.41 10.43
N SER A 234 -20.30 -1.39 10.34
CA SER A 234 -21.18 -0.96 11.42
C SER A 234 -22.19 -2.04 11.85
N LYS A 235 -22.61 -2.91 10.92
CA LYS A 235 -23.49 -4.05 11.21
C LYS A 235 -22.74 -5.28 11.74
N HIS A 236 -21.43 -5.34 11.55
CA HIS A 236 -20.60 -6.51 11.83
C HIS A 236 -19.50 -6.22 12.85
N SER A 237 -19.80 -5.43 13.89
CA SER A 237 -18.84 -4.98 14.91
C SER A 237 -18.46 -6.04 15.96
N THR A 238 -19.14 -7.19 15.99
CA THR A 238 -18.91 -8.25 16.96
C THR A 238 -17.66 -9.04 16.64
N VAL A 239 -16.75 -9.16 17.61
CA VAL A 239 -15.53 -9.99 17.50
C VAL A 239 -15.82 -11.37 18.08
N PRO A 240 -15.42 -12.47 17.41
CA PRO A 240 -15.48 -13.80 18.01
C PRO A 240 -14.69 -13.84 19.32
N GLU A 241 -15.17 -14.58 20.32
CA GLU A 241 -14.43 -14.73 21.57
C GLU A 241 -13.05 -15.34 21.31
N PRO A 242 -11.94 -14.72 21.78
CA PRO A 242 -10.61 -15.25 21.55
C PRO A 242 -10.44 -16.62 22.22
N GLN A 243 -10.14 -17.63 21.42
CA GLN A 243 -9.91 -19.00 21.88
C GLN A 243 -8.42 -19.24 22.10
N LYS A 244 -8.09 -19.98 23.17
CA LYS A 244 -6.74 -20.55 23.30
C LYS A 244 -6.65 -21.71 22.33
N SER A 245 -5.84 -21.54 21.28
CA SER A 245 -5.52 -22.60 20.34
C SER A 245 -4.01 -22.69 20.16
N ASN A 246 -3.51 -23.91 20.02
CA ASN A 246 -2.13 -24.18 19.59
C ASN A 246 -2.02 -24.25 18.05
N ASP A 247 -3.09 -23.88 17.34
CA ASP A 247 -3.13 -23.89 15.89
C ASP A 247 -2.18 -22.86 15.30
N THR A 248 -1.48 -23.28 14.25
CA THR A 248 -0.48 -22.49 13.54
C THR A 248 -1.15 -21.58 12.52
N TYR A 249 -0.86 -20.29 12.62
CA TYR A 249 -1.32 -19.23 11.73
C TYR A 249 -0.16 -18.80 10.84
N VAL A 250 -0.39 -18.79 9.53
CA VAL A 250 0.64 -18.50 8.51
C VAL A 250 0.23 -17.28 7.68
N LEU A 251 1.13 -16.32 7.57
CA LEU A 251 1.07 -15.26 6.57
C LEU A 251 2.02 -15.61 5.42
N SER A 252 1.52 -15.71 4.20
CA SER A 252 2.30 -15.94 2.99
C SER A 252 2.17 -14.77 2.03
N MET A 253 3.29 -14.27 1.50
CA MET A 253 3.35 -13.06 0.69
C MET A 253 4.12 -13.28 -0.61
N ASP A 254 3.44 -13.05 -1.72
CA ASP A 254 4.01 -13.27 -3.05
C ASP A 254 5.12 -12.27 -3.39
N GLY A 255 5.98 -12.66 -4.33
CA GLY A 255 6.87 -11.73 -5.03
C GLY A 255 6.11 -10.79 -5.97
N GLY A 256 6.83 -9.81 -6.55
CA GLY A 256 6.23 -8.87 -7.51
C GLY A 256 6.87 -7.50 -7.66
N GLY A 257 8.05 -7.27 -7.06
CA GLY A 257 8.74 -5.98 -7.14
C GLY A 257 7.90 -4.83 -6.60
N MET A 258 7.78 -3.73 -7.33
CA MET A 258 7.05 -2.54 -6.92
C MET A 258 5.54 -2.73 -6.80
N ARG A 259 4.98 -3.81 -7.35
CA ARG A 259 3.59 -4.19 -7.12
C ARG A 259 3.33 -4.61 -5.66
N VAL A 260 4.37 -4.73 -4.83
CA VAL A 260 4.25 -4.89 -3.37
C VAL A 260 3.43 -3.78 -2.71
N LEU A 261 3.26 -2.62 -3.35
CA LEU A 261 2.35 -1.58 -2.86
C LEU A 261 0.88 -2.06 -2.81
N VAL A 262 0.46 -2.96 -3.70
CA VAL A 262 -0.86 -3.64 -3.63
C VAL A 262 -0.94 -4.44 -2.33
N LEU A 263 0.08 -5.25 -2.07
CA LEU A 263 0.14 -6.12 -0.89
C LEU A 263 0.14 -5.30 0.41
N THR A 264 0.93 -4.24 0.47
CA THR A 264 0.98 -3.38 1.66
C THR A 264 -0.32 -2.60 1.87
N GLN A 265 -1.04 -2.23 0.80
CA GLN A 265 -2.38 -1.65 0.91
C GLN A 265 -3.38 -2.65 1.53
N ILE A 266 -3.30 -3.94 1.15
CA ILE A 266 -4.11 -5.00 1.77
C ILE A 266 -3.80 -5.14 3.26
N LEU A 267 -2.50 -5.18 3.61
CA LEU A 267 -2.05 -5.27 5.01
C LEU A 267 -2.61 -4.10 5.85
N VAL A 268 -2.59 -2.87 5.31
CA VAL A 268 -3.13 -1.68 5.98
C VAL A 268 -4.62 -1.85 6.26
N ASN A 269 -5.43 -2.19 5.25
CA ASN A 269 -6.88 -2.34 5.42
C ASN A 269 -7.25 -3.45 6.42
N ILE A 270 -6.49 -4.56 6.46
CA ILE A 270 -6.70 -5.63 7.45
C ILE A 270 -6.38 -5.12 8.87
N GLU A 271 -5.22 -4.50 9.07
CA GLU A 271 -4.80 -4.05 10.40
C GLU A 271 -5.67 -2.90 10.95
N GLU A 272 -6.17 -2.03 10.07
CA GLU A 272 -7.19 -1.03 10.41
C GLU A 272 -8.48 -1.69 10.86
N ARG A 273 -8.98 -2.67 10.10
CA ARG A 273 -10.21 -3.37 10.48
C ARG A 273 -10.04 -4.12 11.81
N MET A 274 -8.89 -4.73 12.04
CA MET A 274 -8.57 -5.34 13.34
C MET A 274 -8.59 -4.30 14.46
N THR A 275 -8.09 -3.09 14.21
CA THR A 275 -8.08 -1.99 15.20
C THR A 275 -9.47 -1.45 15.49
N ASP A 276 -10.34 -1.36 14.48
CA ASP A 276 -11.74 -0.94 14.66
C ASP A 276 -12.52 -1.93 15.53
N LEU A 277 -12.25 -3.22 15.35
CA LEU A 277 -12.85 -4.34 16.07
C LEU A 277 -12.30 -4.51 17.49
N ALA A 278 -11.00 -4.31 17.70
CA ALA A 278 -10.35 -4.54 18.98
C ALA A 278 -10.56 -3.38 19.98
N SER A 279 -10.59 -3.71 21.28
CA SER A 279 -10.63 -2.72 22.37
C SER A 279 -9.28 -2.09 22.69
N SER A 280 -8.20 -2.57 22.08
CA SER A 280 -6.81 -2.16 22.33
C SER A 280 -6.01 -2.09 21.04
N SER A 281 -4.88 -1.38 21.06
CA SER A 281 -3.94 -1.37 19.92
C SER A 281 -3.52 -2.78 19.56
N VAL A 282 -3.74 -3.15 18.30
CA VAL A 282 -3.37 -4.45 17.73
C VAL A 282 -2.22 -4.28 16.77
N ARG A 283 -1.46 -5.37 16.62
CA ARG A 283 -0.42 -5.47 15.60
C ARG A 283 -0.61 -6.80 14.89
N MET A 284 -0.97 -6.75 13.63
CA MET A 284 -1.34 -7.91 12.82
C MET A 284 -0.22 -8.95 12.81
N TYR A 285 1.04 -8.51 12.72
CA TYR A 285 2.18 -9.42 12.69
C TYR A 285 2.15 -10.40 13.87
N LYS A 286 1.71 -9.98 15.07
CA LYS A 286 1.66 -10.77 16.32
C LYS A 286 0.83 -12.06 16.24
N TYR A 287 -0.17 -12.12 15.38
CA TYR A 287 -1.11 -13.25 15.30
C TYR A 287 -0.59 -14.41 14.45
N PHE A 288 0.46 -14.18 13.66
CA PHE A 288 1.10 -15.19 12.83
C PHE A 288 2.30 -15.82 13.54
N ASP A 289 2.33 -17.15 13.60
CA ASP A 289 3.48 -17.91 14.09
C ASP A 289 4.55 -18.02 13.01
N TYR A 290 4.12 -18.11 11.74
CA TYR A 290 4.99 -18.13 10.58
C TYR A 290 4.65 -17.00 9.61
N ILE A 291 5.68 -16.28 9.16
CA ILE A 291 5.58 -15.31 8.07
C ILE A 291 6.52 -15.75 6.96
N VAL A 292 5.95 -16.05 5.80
CA VAL A 292 6.62 -16.60 4.63
C VAL A 292 6.55 -15.58 3.50
N GLY A 293 7.64 -15.37 2.77
CA GLY A 293 7.60 -14.45 1.64
C GLY A 293 8.68 -14.68 0.60
N THR A 294 8.37 -14.22 -0.61
CA THR A 294 9.24 -14.27 -1.78
C THR A 294 9.50 -12.89 -2.32
N SER A 295 10.73 -12.58 -2.73
CA SER A 295 11.09 -11.29 -3.33
C SER A 295 10.64 -10.11 -2.46
N ALA A 296 9.93 -9.14 -3.03
CA ALA A 296 9.35 -8.04 -2.27
C ALA A 296 8.42 -8.48 -1.12
N GLY A 297 7.72 -9.62 -1.25
CA GLY A 297 6.97 -10.25 -0.16
C GLY A 297 7.88 -10.78 0.95
N GLY A 298 9.05 -11.33 0.62
CA GLY A 298 10.08 -11.73 1.59
C GLY A 298 10.68 -10.55 2.34
N GLN A 299 10.92 -9.43 1.64
CA GLN A 299 11.35 -8.17 2.24
C GLN A 299 10.28 -7.62 3.20
N THR A 300 9.00 -7.71 2.81
CA THR A 300 7.84 -7.35 3.65
C THR A 300 7.73 -8.25 4.88
N ALA A 301 7.96 -9.55 4.74
CA ALA A 301 8.00 -10.50 5.86
C ALA A 301 9.05 -10.11 6.90
N CYS A 302 10.26 -9.78 6.43
CA CYS A 302 11.32 -9.30 7.29
C CYS A 302 10.95 -7.98 7.97
N ALA A 303 10.35 -7.03 7.25
CA ALA A 303 9.93 -5.75 7.80
C ALA A 303 8.91 -5.91 8.94
N LEU A 304 7.84 -6.70 8.72
CA LEU A 304 6.84 -7.01 9.75
C LEU A 304 7.47 -7.68 10.98
N ALA A 305 8.32 -8.68 10.77
CA ALA A 305 8.80 -9.53 11.86
C ALA A 305 9.97 -8.92 12.66
N TYR A 306 11.00 -8.41 11.99
CA TYR A 306 12.23 -7.94 12.63
C TYR A 306 12.20 -6.45 13.00
N LEU A 307 11.43 -5.64 12.27
CA LEU A 307 11.23 -4.23 12.64
C LEU A 307 10.06 -4.07 13.61
N LYS A 308 9.21 -5.10 13.75
CA LYS A 308 7.96 -5.04 14.52
C LYS A 308 7.05 -3.89 14.05
N ALA A 309 7.12 -3.59 12.75
CA ALA A 309 6.42 -2.50 12.11
C ALA A 309 4.93 -2.83 11.92
N ASP A 310 4.07 -1.83 12.03
CA ASP A 310 2.70 -1.88 11.51
C ASP A 310 2.67 -1.83 9.98
N ALA A 311 1.53 -2.15 9.39
CA ALA A 311 1.33 -2.22 7.95
C ALA A 311 1.61 -0.88 7.26
N TYR A 312 1.30 0.22 7.95
CA TYR A 312 1.55 1.59 7.52
C TYR A 312 3.04 1.89 7.36
N ASN A 313 3.86 1.56 8.37
CA ASN A 313 5.30 1.69 8.32
C ASN A 313 5.93 0.73 7.30
N VAL A 314 5.39 -0.48 7.16
CA VAL A 314 5.82 -1.44 6.15
C VAL A 314 5.61 -0.88 4.73
N ARG A 315 4.44 -0.29 4.43
CA ARG A 315 4.19 0.40 3.15
C ARG A 315 5.24 1.47 2.87
N ALA A 316 5.51 2.33 3.85
CA ALA A 316 6.52 3.39 3.73
C ALA A 316 7.92 2.81 3.40
N ILE A 317 8.35 1.78 4.14
CA ILE A 317 9.63 1.11 3.93
C ILE A 317 9.72 0.50 2.53
N MET A 318 8.69 -0.24 2.12
CA MET A 318 8.68 -0.91 0.83
C MET A 318 8.63 0.09 -0.34
N SER A 319 8.01 1.24 -0.16
CA SER A 319 7.95 2.29 -1.19
C SER A 319 9.32 2.89 -1.53
N ARG A 320 10.32 2.76 -0.65
CA ARG A 320 11.69 3.23 -0.87
C ARG A 320 12.39 2.49 -2.00
N ALA A 321 11.98 1.25 -2.29
CA ALA A 321 12.59 0.46 -3.36
C ALA A 321 12.54 1.20 -4.72
N ARG A 322 11.58 2.11 -4.94
CA ARG A 322 11.48 2.94 -6.15
C ARG A 322 12.76 3.73 -6.45
N TYR A 323 13.37 4.34 -5.44
CA TYR A 323 14.58 5.17 -5.62
C TYR A 323 15.80 4.32 -5.97
N VAL A 324 15.82 3.10 -5.47
CA VAL A 324 16.88 2.15 -5.74
C VAL A 324 16.71 1.56 -7.13
N VAL A 325 15.48 1.21 -7.52
CA VAL A 325 15.16 0.71 -8.86
C VAL A 325 15.42 1.78 -9.94
N ALA A 326 15.07 3.04 -9.67
CA ALA A 326 15.32 4.17 -10.58
C ALA A 326 16.81 4.53 -10.75
N SER A 327 17.69 4.01 -9.89
CA SER A 327 19.13 4.31 -9.96
C SER A 327 19.82 3.60 -11.14
N ALA A 328 20.94 4.19 -11.58
CA ALA A 328 21.80 3.63 -12.62
C ALA A 328 22.27 2.21 -12.25
N ALA A 329 22.32 1.31 -13.24
CA ALA A 329 22.67 -0.10 -13.01
C ALA A 329 24.03 -0.28 -12.31
N SER A 330 25.00 0.61 -12.59
CA SER A 330 26.33 0.63 -11.96
C SER A 330 26.29 0.92 -10.45
N GLU A 331 25.31 1.70 -9.99
CA GLU A 331 25.17 2.13 -8.59
C GLU A 331 24.17 1.27 -7.81
N ARG A 332 23.26 0.59 -8.52
CA ARG A 332 22.11 -0.10 -7.95
C ARG A 332 22.52 -1.12 -6.89
N LYS A 333 23.59 -1.89 -7.11
CA LYS A 333 24.08 -2.87 -6.13
C LYS A 333 24.36 -2.22 -4.77
N GLY A 334 25.22 -1.20 -4.76
CA GLY A 334 25.61 -0.49 -3.54
C GLY A 334 24.41 0.17 -2.86
N ARG A 335 23.50 0.77 -3.63
CA ARG A 335 22.29 1.38 -3.10
C ARG A 335 21.31 0.38 -2.48
N ILE A 336 21.15 -0.82 -3.07
CA ILE A 336 20.33 -1.91 -2.48
C ILE A 336 20.91 -2.32 -1.13
N GLU A 337 22.20 -2.65 -1.11
CA GLU A 337 22.89 -3.11 0.08
C GLU A 337 22.82 -2.06 1.20
N GLU A 338 23.16 -0.81 0.88
CA GLU A 338 23.07 0.30 1.82
C GLU A 338 21.64 0.47 2.36
N THR A 339 20.63 0.41 1.49
CA THR A 339 19.23 0.57 1.88
C THR A 339 18.78 -0.51 2.86
N PHE A 340 19.06 -1.78 2.58
CA PHE A 340 18.69 -2.86 3.49
C PHE A 340 19.52 -2.86 4.77
N GLN A 341 20.81 -2.54 4.70
CA GLN A 341 21.67 -2.41 5.87
C GLN A 341 21.22 -1.28 6.80
N GLN A 342 20.79 -0.14 6.25
CA GLN A 342 20.21 0.96 7.01
C GLN A 342 18.88 0.57 7.66
N THR A 343 18.08 -0.26 6.99
CA THR A 343 16.74 -0.66 7.46
C THR A 343 16.81 -1.74 8.54
N PHE A 344 17.56 -2.82 8.31
CA PHE A 344 17.58 -4.01 9.17
C PHE A 344 18.80 -4.10 10.09
N SER A 345 19.77 -3.16 10.01
CA SER A 345 21.12 -3.27 10.58
C SER A 345 22.02 -4.25 9.82
N LYS A 346 23.33 -3.95 9.81
CA LYS A 346 24.37 -4.81 9.20
C LYS A 346 24.58 -6.13 9.96
N PHE A 347 24.27 -6.14 11.26
CA PHE A 347 24.63 -7.23 12.15
C PHE A 347 23.48 -8.17 12.48
N LEU A 348 22.24 -7.72 12.30
CA LEU A 348 21.03 -8.48 12.64
C LEU A 348 20.96 -9.76 11.79
N THR A 349 20.92 -10.90 12.46
CA THR A 349 20.83 -12.22 11.84
C THR A 349 19.38 -12.69 11.74
N MET A 350 19.12 -13.63 10.85
CA MET A 350 17.80 -14.27 10.75
C MET A 350 17.40 -14.97 12.07
N GLY A 351 18.37 -15.45 12.85
CA GLY A 351 18.12 -16.07 14.16
C GLY A 351 17.79 -15.07 15.28
N ASP A 352 18.03 -13.76 15.08
CA ASP A 352 17.76 -12.71 16.06
C ASP A 352 16.27 -12.29 16.05
N ILE A 353 15.37 -13.27 16.20
CA ILE A 353 13.92 -13.07 16.22
C ILE A 353 13.31 -13.59 17.53
N GLU A 354 12.14 -13.06 17.89
CA GLU A 354 11.36 -13.54 19.04
C GLU A 354 10.96 -15.02 18.84
N PRO A 355 11.16 -15.92 19.83
CA PRO A 355 10.98 -17.37 19.63
C PRO A 355 9.57 -17.82 19.24
N SER A 356 8.54 -17.02 19.55
CA SER A 356 7.15 -17.26 19.20
C SER A 356 6.85 -17.04 17.71
N ARG A 357 7.83 -16.55 16.94
CA ARG A 357 7.65 -16.10 15.56
C ARG A 357 8.76 -16.64 14.69
N ARG A 358 8.39 -17.12 13.51
CA ARG A 358 9.32 -17.69 12.55
C ARG A 358 9.13 -17.05 11.19
N VAL A 359 10.24 -16.81 10.51
CA VAL A 359 10.27 -16.21 9.18
C VAL A 359 10.91 -17.18 8.20
N ILE A 360 10.31 -17.29 7.02
CA ILE A 360 10.81 -18.09 5.91
C ILE A 360 10.89 -17.18 4.67
N VAL A 361 12.08 -17.05 4.11
CA VAL A 361 12.32 -16.25 2.90
C VAL A 361 12.87 -17.15 1.80
N THR A 362 12.24 -17.12 0.63
CA THR A 362 12.63 -18.00 -0.48
C THR A 362 13.79 -17.44 -1.30
N ALA A 363 14.64 -18.31 -1.82
CA ALA A 363 15.66 -18.03 -2.82
C ALA A 363 15.77 -19.22 -3.80
N SER A 364 16.47 -19.03 -4.91
CA SER A 364 16.71 -20.09 -5.90
C SER A 364 18.20 -20.41 -6.03
N LEU A 365 18.58 -21.68 -6.01
CA LEU A 365 19.96 -22.13 -6.20
C LEU A 365 20.36 -21.95 -7.67
N ALA A 366 21.21 -20.98 -7.97
CA ALA A 366 21.53 -20.60 -9.35
C ALA A 366 22.51 -21.55 -10.07
N HIS A 367 23.09 -22.51 -9.34
CA HIS A 367 24.16 -23.37 -9.84
C HIS A 367 23.68 -24.75 -10.32
N VAL A 368 22.38 -25.01 -10.28
CA VAL A 368 21.74 -26.27 -10.70
C VAL A 368 20.65 -26.01 -11.75
N ILE A 369 20.39 -27.00 -12.60
CA ILE A 369 19.34 -26.97 -13.63
C ILE A 369 18.50 -28.26 -13.49
N PRO A 370 17.17 -28.19 -13.27
CA PRO A 370 16.38 -26.97 -13.05
C PRO A 370 16.77 -26.25 -11.74
N PHE A 371 16.37 -24.98 -11.59
CA PHE A 371 16.57 -24.26 -10.32
C PHE A 371 15.90 -25.01 -9.16
N GLU A 372 16.59 -25.08 -8.04
CA GLU A 372 16.07 -25.67 -6.79
C GLU A 372 15.75 -24.57 -5.77
N LEU A 373 14.72 -24.81 -4.96
CA LEU A 373 14.27 -23.89 -3.93
C LEU A 373 15.21 -23.95 -2.72
N HIS A 374 15.73 -22.80 -2.30
CA HIS A 374 16.45 -22.62 -1.05
C HIS A 374 15.62 -21.78 -0.07
N LEU A 375 15.46 -22.28 1.15
CA LEU A 375 14.70 -21.58 2.20
C LEU A 375 15.64 -20.96 3.24
N MET A 376 15.68 -19.63 3.27
CA MET A 376 16.36 -18.87 4.30
C MET A 376 15.40 -18.68 5.48
N THR A 377 15.59 -19.48 6.52
CA THR A 377 14.70 -19.56 7.69
C THR A 377 15.29 -18.83 8.89
N SER A 378 14.44 -18.38 9.81
CA SER A 378 14.85 -17.79 11.10
C SER A 378 15.15 -18.84 12.19
N TYR A 379 15.13 -20.12 11.83
CA TYR A 379 15.23 -21.28 12.71
C TYR A 379 15.92 -22.42 11.98
N GLY A 380 16.23 -23.50 12.70
CA GLY A 380 16.90 -24.66 12.13
C GLY A 380 18.39 -24.42 11.90
N GLU A 381 18.98 -25.24 11.03
CA GLU A 381 20.43 -25.31 10.80
C GLU A 381 20.78 -24.85 9.37
N PRO A 382 22.06 -24.53 9.10
CA PRO A 382 22.55 -24.33 7.73
C PRO A 382 22.14 -25.46 6.79
N ARG A 383 21.78 -25.12 5.55
CA ARG A 383 21.31 -26.05 4.51
C ARG A 383 21.83 -25.67 3.14
N ASP A 384 21.91 -26.64 2.24
CA ASP A 384 22.31 -26.46 0.83
C ASP A 384 23.69 -25.78 0.64
N GLY A 385 24.60 -25.96 1.60
CA GLY A 385 25.93 -25.32 1.59
C GLY A 385 25.91 -23.81 1.88
N HIS A 386 24.80 -23.28 2.40
CA HIS A 386 24.61 -21.86 2.68
C HIS A 386 24.42 -21.57 4.17
N ALA A 387 24.81 -20.34 4.56
CA ALA A 387 24.71 -19.85 5.93
C ALA A 387 23.30 -20.01 6.51
N GLY A 388 23.23 -20.57 7.72
CA GLY A 388 21.99 -20.77 8.49
C GLY A 388 21.52 -19.52 9.26
N PRO A 389 20.49 -19.63 10.10
CA PRO A 389 19.84 -18.47 10.74
C PRO A 389 20.78 -17.62 11.60
N LYS A 390 21.72 -18.23 12.31
CA LYS A 390 22.66 -17.53 13.21
C LYS A 390 23.74 -16.73 12.48
N GLU A 391 23.93 -17.00 11.19
CA GLU A 391 24.98 -16.38 10.37
C GLU A 391 24.38 -15.43 9.34
N ARG A 392 23.32 -15.86 8.65
CA ARG A 392 22.64 -15.10 7.60
C ARG A 392 22.13 -13.78 8.13
N LYS A 393 22.54 -12.66 7.54
CA LYS A 393 21.99 -11.36 7.89
C LYS A 393 20.62 -11.17 7.26
N VAL A 394 19.73 -10.48 7.99
CA VAL A 394 18.37 -10.18 7.49
C VAL A 394 18.45 -9.37 6.19
N TRP A 395 19.38 -8.41 6.11
CA TRP A 395 19.56 -7.59 4.90
C TRP A 395 20.03 -8.43 3.70
N GLU A 396 20.85 -9.47 3.91
CA GLU A 396 21.28 -10.40 2.86
C GLU A 396 20.10 -11.23 2.36
N ALA A 397 19.29 -11.76 3.29
CA ALA A 397 18.09 -12.52 2.91
C ALA A 397 17.12 -11.67 2.09
N CYS A 398 16.89 -10.42 2.49
CA CYS A 398 16.07 -9.46 1.75
C CYS A 398 16.61 -9.16 0.34
N HIS A 399 17.94 -8.97 0.21
CA HIS A 399 18.58 -8.73 -1.08
C HIS A 399 18.45 -9.95 -1.98
N ILE A 400 18.86 -11.13 -1.49
CA ILE A 400 18.88 -12.38 -2.26
C ILE A 400 17.49 -12.76 -2.74
N SER A 401 16.50 -12.69 -1.85
CA SER A 401 15.14 -13.06 -2.20
C SER A 401 14.58 -12.19 -3.32
N GLY A 402 14.97 -10.91 -3.39
CA GLY A 402 14.59 -9.97 -4.46
C GLY A 402 15.62 -9.85 -5.58
N ALA A 403 16.59 -10.75 -5.67
CA ALA A 403 17.66 -10.71 -6.67
C ALA A 403 17.18 -11.22 -8.04
N ALA A 404 16.12 -10.60 -8.58
CA ALA A 404 15.50 -11.03 -9.82
C ALA A 404 16.50 -10.86 -10.98
N PRO A 405 16.71 -11.90 -11.82
CA PRO A 405 17.53 -11.79 -13.02
C PRO A 405 17.12 -10.55 -13.83
N TYR A 406 18.08 -9.85 -14.43
CA TYR A 406 17.92 -8.56 -15.15
C TYR A 406 17.67 -7.31 -14.29
N TYR A 407 17.03 -7.42 -13.13
CA TYR A 407 16.64 -6.25 -12.34
C TYR A 407 17.59 -5.92 -11.19
N SER A 408 18.09 -6.96 -10.50
CA SER A 408 18.90 -6.81 -9.30
C SER A 408 20.22 -7.61 -9.41
N PRO A 409 21.36 -7.01 -9.07
CA PRO A 409 22.65 -7.68 -9.14
C PRO A 409 22.78 -8.75 -8.03
N LEU A 410 23.41 -9.87 -8.40
CA LEU A 410 23.76 -10.94 -7.48
C LEU A 410 24.73 -10.47 -6.39
N LEU A 411 24.56 -11.01 -5.19
CA LEU A 411 25.67 -11.11 -4.23
C LEU A 411 26.61 -12.19 -4.76
N PHE A 412 27.71 -11.73 -5.39
CA PHE A 412 28.60 -12.51 -6.26
C PHE A 412 29.06 -13.84 -5.64
N ASP A 413 29.24 -13.86 -4.32
CA ASP A 413 29.80 -15.03 -3.61
C ASP A 413 28.75 -16.09 -3.24
N LEU A 414 27.45 -15.77 -3.33
CA LEU A 414 26.38 -16.61 -2.79
C LEU A 414 25.66 -17.47 -3.82
N LYS A 415 25.77 -17.20 -5.13
CA LYS A 415 25.10 -17.99 -6.20
C LYS A 415 23.60 -18.28 -5.94
N LEU A 416 22.91 -17.35 -5.28
CA LEU A 416 21.47 -17.42 -4.99
C LEU A 416 20.74 -16.33 -5.79
N LEU A 417 19.61 -16.69 -6.38
CA LEU A 417 18.72 -15.80 -7.15
C LEU A 417 17.39 -15.59 -6.42
N ASP A 418 16.57 -14.70 -6.96
CA ASP A 418 15.19 -14.49 -6.51
C ASP A 418 14.42 -15.80 -6.39
N GLY A 419 13.71 -15.96 -5.27
CA GLY A 419 12.90 -17.16 -5.01
C GLY A 419 11.71 -17.30 -5.97
N GLY A 420 11.30 -16.22 -6.64
CA GLY A 420 10.21 -16.21 -7.61
C GLY A 420 10.44 -17.16 -8.78
N LEU A 421 11.70 -17.44 -9.13
CA LEU A 421 12.02 -18.41 -10.19
C LEU A 421 11.49 -19.82 -9.91
N VAL A 422 11.28 -20.17 -8.63
CA VAL A 422 10.78 -21.49 -8.21
C VAL A 422 9.45 -21.39 -7.46
N ALA A 423 9.33 -20.46 -6.51
CA ALA A 423 8.19 -20.36 -5.59
C ALA A 423 7.75 -18.89 -5.39
N ASN A 424 7.22 -18.24 -6.44
CA ASN A 424 6.76 -16.85 -6.34
C ASN A 424 5.59 -16.64 -5.39
N ASN A 425 4.68 -17.62 -5.32
CA ASN A 425 3.69 -17.74 -4.25
C ASN A 425 4.18 -18.83 -3.29
N PRO A 426 4.77 -18.48 -2.13
CA PRO A 426 5.45 -19.44 -1.28
C PRO A 426 4.50 -20.16 -0.30
N THR A 427 3.18 -20.14 -0.55
CA THR A 427 2.20 -20.67 0.41
C THR A 427 2.41 -22.15 0.66
N LEU A 428 2.46 -22.96 -0.41
CA LEU A 428 2.59 -24.41 -0.30
C LEU A 428 3.99 -24.83 0.18
N ASP A 429 5.04 -24.19 -0.34
CA ASP A 429 6.41 -24.48 0.07
C ASP A 429 6.63 -24.12 1.55
N GLY A 430 6.08 -22.99 1.99
CA GLY A 430 6.09 -22.59 3.39
C GLY A 430 5.36 -23.60 4.29
N MET A 431 4.15 -24.03 3.90
CA MET A 431 3.41 -25.05 4.65
C MET A 431 4.18 -26.37 4.73
N ALA A 432 4.80 -26.80 3.63
CA ALA A 432 5.61 -28.03 3.59
C ALA A 432 6.80 -27.95 4.56
N GLU A 433 7.58 -26.87 4.52
CA GLU A 433 8.69 -26.63 5.46
C GLU A 433 8.22 -26.59 6.91
N ILE A 434 7.07 -25.96 7.20
CA ILE A 434 6.50 -25.89 8.55
C ILE A 434 6.17 -27.30 9.07
N ILE A 435 5.54 -28.15 8.24
CA ILE A 435 5.23 -29.53 8.59
C ILE A 435 6.51 -30.32 8.86
N GLU A 436 7.52 -30.18 7.98
CA GLU A 436 8.79 -30.88 8.13
C GLU A 436 9.54 -30.45 9.40
N GLN A 437 9.60 -29.14 9.66
CA GLN A 437 10.22 -28.61 10.86
C GLN A 437 9.49 -29.06 12.12
N GLY A 438 8.15 -29.07 12.11
CA GLY A 438 7.37 -29.60 13.22
C GLY A 438 7.70 -31.05 13.53
N LYS A 439 7.86 -31.90 12.50
CA LYS A 439 8.30 -33.30 12.68
C LYS A 439 9.69 -33.38 13.31
N LYS A 440 10.65 -32.58 12.82
CA LYS A 440 12.02 -32.54 13.38
C LYS A 440 12.04 -32.13 14.86
N GLU A 441 11.12 -31.25 15.25
CA GLU A 441 10.99 -30.77 16.64
C GLU A 441 10.12 -31.67 17.53
N GLY A 442 9.55 -32.76 16.99
CA GLY A 442 8.60 -33.61 17.72
C GLY A 442 7.28 -32.91 18.05
N LYS A 443 6.92 -31.88 17.28
CA LYS A 443 5.72 -31.05 17.45
C LYS A 443 4.90 -31.05 16.16
N PRO A 444 3.97 -32.01 16.00
CA PRO A 444 3.06 -32.04 14.86
C PRO A 444 2.33 -30.70 14.72
N VAL A 445 2.28 -30.17 13.50
CA VAL A 445 1.65 -28.88 13.22
C VAL A 445 0.19 -29.11 12.82
N LYS A 446 -0.71 -28.38 13.48
CA LYS A 446 -2.10 -28.20 13.05
C LYS A 446 -2.25 -26.76 12.58
N PHE A 447 -2.66 -26.55 11.34
CA PHE A 447 -2.88 -25.21 10.81
C PHE A 447 -4.29 -24.73 11.16
N GLY A 448 -4.42 -23.50 11.65
CA GLY A 448 -5.71 -22.86 11.93
C GLY A 448 -6.11 -21.89 10.83
N MET A 449 -5.15 -21.10 10.35
CA MET A 449 -5.37 -20.11 9.31
C MET A 449 -4.12 -19.96 8.43
N VAL A 450 -4.34 -19.84 7.12
CA VAL A 450 -3.33 -19.42 6.14
C VAL A 450 -3.88 -18.20 5.39
N LEU A 451 -3.20 -17.06 5.53
CA LEU A 451 -3.46 -15.84 4.77
C LEU A 451 -2.40 -15.70 3.68
N SER A 452 -2.79 -15.83 2.42
CA SER A 452 -1.94 -15.66 1.23
C SER A 452 -2.26 -14.33 0.55
N LEU A 453 -1.25 -13.46 0.41
CA LEU A 453 -1.38 -12.12 -0.17
C LEU A 453 -0.60 -12.01 -1.48
N GLY A 454 -1.29 -11.59 -2.53
CA GLY A 454 -0.71 -11.35 -3.84
C GLY A 454 -0.33 -9.89 -4.07
N THR A 455 0.56 -9.67 -5.04
CA THR A 455 0.93 -8.34 -5.55
C THR A 455 0.06 -7.92 -6.74
N GLY A 456 -1.17 -8.42 -6.79
CA GLY A 456 -2.12 -8.23 -7.89
C GLY A 456 -1.86 -9.14 -9.08
N PHE A 457 -2.90 -9.38 -9.88
CA PHE A 457 -2.81 -10.21 -11.08
C PHE A 457 -3.21 -9.42 -12.32
N SER A 458 -2.38 -9.53 -13.36
CA SER A 458 -2.60 -8.83 -14.63
C SER A 458 -3.71 -9.52 -15.44
N PRO A 459 -4.44 -8.76 -16.28
CA PRO A 459 -5.37 -9.35 -17.23
C PRO A 459 -4.60 -10.24 -18.22
N LYS A 460 -5.28 -11.27 -18.75
CA LYS A 460 -4.68 -12.17 -19.75
C LYS A 460 -4.46 -11.41 -21.05
N GLU A 461 -3.22 -11.36 -21.51
CA GLU A 461 -2.87 -10.84 -22.83
C GLU A 461 -2.75 -11.96 -23.85
N GLN A 462 -3.14 -11.70 -25.08
CA GLN A 462 -3.02 -12.65 -26.19
C GLN A 462 -1.59 -12.55 -26.76
N THR A 463 -0.81 -13.62 -26.64
CA THR A 463 0.56 -13.66 -27.15
C THR A 463 0.60 -14.11 -28.61
N LYS A 464 1.67 -13.74 -29.33
CA LYS A 464 1.94 -14.24 -30.68
C LYS A 464 2.40 -15.69 -30.61
N GLU A 465 2.24 -16.45 -31.70
CA GLU A 465 2.62 -17.86 -31.81
C GLU A 465 4.05 -18.13 -31.31
N VAL A 466 4.17 -19.15 -30.47
CA VAL A 466 5.44 -19.61 -29.89
C VAL A 466 5.91 -20.86 -30.65
N GLU A 467 6.14 -20.71 -31.95
CA GLU A 467 6.65 -21.81 -32.79
C GLU A 467 8.15 -21.64 -33.03
N LEU A 468 8.96 -22.49 -32.38
CA LEU A 468 10.37 -22.66 -32.66
C LEU A 468 10.58 -23.86 -33.56
N PHE A 469 11.13 -23.61 -34.75
CA PHE A 469 11.58 -24.65 -35.66
C PHE A 469 13.08 -24.50 -35.91
N GLY A 470 13.85 -25.53 -35.59
CA GLY A 470 15.29 -25.52 -35.81
C GLY A 470 15.97 -26.85 -35.45
N THR A 471 16.85 -27.32 -36.34
CA THR A 471 17.70 -28.51 -36.12
C THR A 471 19.15 -28.14 -35.80
N SER A 472 19.50 -26.83 -35.74
CA SER A 472 20.87 -26.36 -35.43
C SER A 472 20.88 -24.99 -34.72
N ILE A 473 21.99 -24.69 -34.01
CA ILE A 473 22.23 -23.41 -33.32
C ILE A 473 22.11 -22.20 -34.27
N LEU A 474 22.49 -22.33 -35.54
CA LEU A 474 22.42 -21.23 -36.50
C LEU A 474 20.96 -20.86 -36.83
N SER A 475 20.04 -21.83 -36.83
CA SER A 475 18.62 -21.58 -37.10
C SER A 475 17.97 -20.72 -36.00
N LEU A 476 18.51 -20.73 -34.77
CA LEU A 476 18.06 -19.88 -33.66
C LEU A 476 18.30 -18.38 -33.90
N LEU A 477 19.23 -18.02 -34.79
CA LEU A 477 19.52 -16.62 -35.16
C LEU A 477 18.54 -16.04 -36.18
N SER A 478 17.59 -16.84 -36.70
CA SER A 478 16.57 -16.31 -37.62
C SER A 478 15.65 -15.32 -36.90
N PRO A 479 15.17 -14.24 -37.55
CA PRO A 479 14.26 -13.28 -36.92
C PRO A 479 12.98 -13.92 -36.37
N LYS A 480 12.48 -15.02 -36.97
CA LYS A 480 11.33 -15.78 -36.45
C LYS A 480 11.68 -16.45 -35.12
N ASN A 481 12.82 -17.14 -35.05
CA ASN A 481 13.23 -17.85 -33.84
C ASN A 481 13.68 -16.90 -32.72
N ILE A 482 14.30 -15.74 -33.04
CA ILE A 482 14.59 -14.69 -32.04
C ILE A 482 13.29 -14.20 -31.40
N ARG A 483 12.27 -13.85 -32.18
CA ARG A 483 10.96 -13.42 -31.65
C ARG A 483 10.25 -14.52 -30.86
N ALA A 484 10.38 -15.77 -31.30
CA ALA A 484 9.82 -16.91 -30.57
C ALA A 484 10.57 -17.16 -29.24
N MET A 485 11.89 -16.96 -29.20
CA MET A 485 12.69 -17.00 -27.97
C MET A 485 12.35 -15.84 -27.02
N GLU A 486 12.17 -14.62 -27.54
CA GLU A 486 11.68 -13.48 -26.75
C GLU A 486 10.29 -13.77 -26.16
N SER A 487 9.40 -14.37 -26.96
CA SER A 487 8.08 -14.77 -26.51
C SER A 487 8.17 -15.87 -25.45
N LEU A 488 9.01 -16.90 -25.62
CA LEU A 488 9.23 -17.93 -24.59
C LEU A 488 9.82 -17.37 -23.30
N ALA A 489 10.81 -16.48 -23.40
CA ALA A 489 11.40 -15.82 -22.24
C ALA A 489 10.35 -14.98 -21.49
N SER A 490 9.48 -14.29 -22.22
CA SER A 490 8.34 -13.57 -21.66
C SER A 490 7.34 -14.51 -20.97
N HIS A 491 6.98 -15.64 -21.59
CA HIS A 491 6.11 -16.64 -20.97
C HIS A 491 6.75 -17.23 -19.71
N PHE A 492 8.03 -17.61 -19.76
CA PHE A 492 8.75 -18.13 -18.61
C PHE A 492 8.80 -17.11 -17.47
N ALA A 493 9.17 -15.86 -17.77
CA ALA A 493 9.14 -14.78 -16.79
C ALA A 493 7.72 -14.59 -16.22
N SER A 494 6.68 -14.56 -17.05
CA SER A 494 5.30 -14.40 -16.58
C SER A 494 4.85 -15.55 -15.67
N GLN A 495 5.28 -16.79 -15.94
CA GLN A 495 4.95 -17.96 -15.13
C GLN A 495 5.72 -17.96 -13.80
N SER A 496 7.01 -17.62 -13.81
CA SER A 496 7.80 -17.44 -12.59
C SER A 496 7.36 -16.24 -11.76
N LEU A 497 6.53 -15.36 -12.30
CA LEU A 497 6.04 -14.17 -11.59
C LEU A 497 4.53 -14.22 -11.34
N LEU A 498 3.93 -15.38 -11.59
CA LEU A 498 2.51 -15.61 -11.39
C LEU A 498 2.20 -15.49 -9.91
N THR A 499 1.29 -14.58 -9.60
CA THR A 499 0.76 -14.37 -8.25
C THR A 499 -0.51 -15.19 -8.07
N ASP A 500 -1.33 -15.29 -9.11
CA ASP A 500 -2.60 -16.00 -9.08
C ASP A 500 -2.70 -17.04 -10.20
N GLY A 501 -2.91 -18.30 -9.81
CA GLY A 501 -2.72 -19.46 -10.69
C GLY A 501 -3.08 -20.79 -10.04
N LYS A 502 -2.56 -21.89 -10.58
CA LYS A 502 -2.87 -23.26 -10.10
C LYS A 502 -2.39 -23.49 -8.67
N GLU A 503 -1.33 -22.81 -8.27
CA GLU A 503 -0.75 -22.79 -6.94
C GLU A 503 -1.75 -22.32 -5.87
N VAL A 504 -2.57 -21.31 -6.16
CA VAL A 504 -3.63 -20.84 -5.25
C VAL A 504 -4.70 -21.92 -5.07
N HIS A 505 -5.14 -22.54 -6.17
CA HIS A 505 -6.12 -23.64 -6.10
C HIS A 505 -5.58 -24.85 -5.31
N ARG A 506 -4.30 -25.20 -5.52
CA ARG A 506 -3.64 -26.27 -4.76
C ARG A 506 -3.54 -25.93 -3.28
N ALA A 507 -3.13 -24.70 -2.95
CA ALA A 507 -3.06 -24.22 -1.57
C ALA A 507 -4.42 -24.27 -0.87
N LYS A 508 -5.47 -23.81 -1.55
CA LYS A 508 -6.85 -23.88 -1.05
C LYS A 508 -7.27 -25.32 -0.78
N ASN A 509 -7.16 -26.21 -1.78
CA ASN A 509 -7.55 -27.61 -1.62
C ASN A 509 -6.75 -28.33 -0.52
N PHE A 510 -5.48 -27.96 -0.36
CA PHE A 510 -4.63 -28.51 0.69
C PHE A 510 -5.05 -28.02 2.09
N CYS A 511 -5.41 -26.74 2.23
CA CYS A 511 -5.97 -26.19 3.46
C CYS A 511 -7.33 -26.81 3.80
N ASP A 512 -8.21 -26.99 2.80
CA ASP A 512 -9.50 -27.65 2.96
C ASP A 512 -9.32 -29.09 3.47
N ALA A 513 -8.33 -29.82 2.93
CA ALA A 513 -7.99 -31.18 3.38
C ALA A 513 -7.40 -31.23 4.80
N LEU A 514 -6.83 -30.13 5.28
CA LEU A 514 -6.25 -29.99 6.63
C LEU A 514 -7.21 -29.34 7.64
N ASP A 515 -8.46 -29.06 7.25
CA ASP A 515 -9.44 -28.31 8.05
C ASP A 515 -8.88 -26.95 8.53
N CYS A 516 -8.18 -26.26 7.63
CA CYS A 516 -7.53 -24.97 7.87
C CYS A 516 -8.24 -23.87 7.08
N GLN A 517 -8.46 -22.71 7.72
CA GLN A 517 -9.02 -21.56 7.01
C GLN A 517 -8.01 -20.98 6.01
N TYR A 518 -8.39 -20.90 4.74
CA TYR A 518 -7.55 -20.29 3.70
C TYR A 518 -8.15 -18.99 3.18
N PHE A 519 -7.38 -17.92 3.26
CA PHE A 519 -7.71 -16.62 2.67
C PHE A 519 -6.69 -16.28 1.59
N ARG A 520 -7.16 -15.98 0.39
CA ARG A 520 -6.35 -15.42 -0.70
C ARG A 520 -6.84 -14.00 -0.99
N VAL A 521 -5.94 -13.03 -0.99
CA VAL A 521 -6.25 -11.66 -1.40
C VAL A 521 -5.27 -11.23 -2.48
N THR A 522 -5.78 -11.01 -3.70
CA THR A 522 -4.99 -10.51 -4.82
C THR A 522 -5.91 -9.69 -5.74
N PRO A 523 -5.92 -8.36 -5.60
CA PRO A 523 -6.75 -7.49 -6.42
C PRO A 523 -6.41 -7.61 -7.92
N PRO A 524 -7.40 -7.53 -8.83
CA PRO A 524 -7.13 -7.45 -10.26
C PRO A 524 -6.41 -6.14 -10.59
N LEU A 525 -5.41 -6.23 -11.45
CA LEU A 525 -4.79 -5.04 -12.04
C LEU A 525 -5.56 -4.66 -13.31
N LYS A 526 -5.68 -3.35 -13.56
CA LYS A 526 -6.33 -2.83 -14.77
C LYS A 526 -5.55 -3.17 -16.05
N GLU A 527 -4.23 -3.21 -15.94
CA GLU A 527 -3.30 -3.47 -17.03
C GLU A 527 -2.07 -4.24 -16.52
N ALA A 528 -1.23 -4.70 -17.45
CA ALA A 528 0.01 -5.36 -17.10
C ALA A 528 1.03 -4.35 -16.56
N ILE A 529 1.32 -4.43 -15.26
CA ILE A 529 2.28 -3.54 -14.59
C ILE A 529 3.62 -4.25 -14.42
N GLY A 530 4.69 -3.65 -14.93
CA GLY A 530 6.05 -4.15 -14.79
C GLY A 530 6.54 -4.11 -13.33
N MET A 531 7.30 -5.13 -12.91
CA MET A 531 7.79 -5.26 -11.53
C MET A 531 8.73 -4.14 -11.08
N ALA A 532 9.44 -3.52 -12.02
CA ALA A 532 10.39 -2.45 -11.74
C ALA A 532 9.80 -1.06 -12.06
N THR A 533 8.47 -0.94 -12.16
CA THR A 533 7.85 0.36 -12.44
C THR A 533 8.14 1.36 -11.32
N THR A 534 8.59 2.55 -11.70
CA THR A 534 8.76 3.69 -10.81
C THR A 534 7.90 4.88 -11.24
N ASP A 535 7.06 4.67 -12.26
CA ASP A 535 6.14 5.67 -12.79
C ASP A 535 5.03 5.95 -11.76
N GLU A 536 4.89 7.21 -11.38
CA GLU A 536 4.01 7.62 -10.29
C GLU A 536 2.54 7.47 -10.68
N ASP A 537 2.19 7.80 -11.91
CA ASP A 537 0.85 7.69 -12.47
C ASP A 537 0.36 6.23 -12.41
N THR A 538 1.19 5.31 -12.90
CA THR A 538 0.92 3.86 -12.87
C THR A 538 0.76 3.35 -11.44
N LEU A 539 1.64 3.76 -10.53
CA LEU A 539 1.61 3.30 -9.14
C LEU A 539 0.39 3.85 -8.38
N ILE A 540 0.04 5.13 -8.59
CA ILE A 540 -1.14 5.75 -8.01
C ILE A 540 -2.41 5.07 -8.53
N GLU A 541 -2.53 4.84 -9.84
CA GLU A 541 -3.66 4.12 -10.42
C GLU A 541 -3.78 2.71 -9.81
N MET A 542 -2.66 1.98 -9.72
CA MET A 542 -2.63 0.64 -9.12
C MET A 542 -3.11 0.63 -7.67
N MET A 543 -2.65 1.58 -6.85
CA MET A 543 -3.07 1.70 -5.45
C MET A 543 -4.53 2.15 -5.32
N TYR A 544 -4.99 3.07 -6.17
CA TYR A 544 -6.38 3.51 -6.21
C TYR A 544 -7.31 2.33 -6.54
N GLN A 545 -7.04 1.58 -7.61
CA GLN A 545 -7.84 0.41 -7.99
C GLN A 545 -7.83 -0.66 -6.89
N THR A 546 -6.69 -0.86 -6.24
CA THR A 546 -6.58 -1.76 -5.07
C THR A 546 -7.50 -1.30 -3.94
N GLN A 547 -7.49 -0.01 -3.60
CA GLN A 547 -8.33 0.51 -2.53
C GLN A 547 -9.83 0.39 -2.87
N MET A 548 -10.22 0.67 -4.12
CA MET A 548 -11.60 0.49 -4.56
C MET A 548 -12.02 -0.98 -4.50
N TYR A 549 -11.17 -1.91 -4.92
CA TYR A 549 -11.42 -3.35 -4.78
C TYR A 549 -11.65 -3.76 -3.32
N LEU A 550 -10.84 -3.24 -2.39
CA LEU A 550 -10.97 -3.54 -0.97
C LEU A 550 -12.28 -2.98 -0.39
N PHE A 551 -12.68 -1.76 -0.78
CA PHE A 551 -13.99 -1.21 -0.41
C PHE A 551 -15.17 -1.95 -1.04
N ASP A 552 -14.99 -2.59 -2.18
CA ASP A 552 -16.05 -3.41 -2.78
C ASP A 552 -16.17 -4.79 -2.12
N ASN A 553 -15.16 -5.22 -1.36
CA ASN A 553 -15.07 -6.53 -0.72
C ASN A 553 -14.89 -6.46 0.82
N PRO A 554 -15.76 -5.74 1.57
CA PRO A 554 -15.59 -5.54 3.01
C PRO A 554 -15.68 -6.85 3.81
N GLU A 555 -16.48 -7.82 3.35
CA GLU A 555 -16.63 -9.15 3.96
C GLU A 555 -15.29 -9.90 4.05
N LEU A 556 -14.48 -9.82 2.99
CA LEU A 556 -13.17 -10.48 2.94
C LEU A 556 -12.24 -9.94 4.04
N ILE A 557 -12.14 -8.62 4.14
CA ILE A 557 -11.27 -7.95 5.13
C ILE A 557 -11.77 -8.17 6.55
N ASP A 558 -13.09 -8.11 6.78
CA ASP A 558 -13.70 -8.37 8.07
C ASP A 558 -13.50 -9.82 8.53
N ASN A 559 -13.66 -10.80 7.64
CA ASN A 559 -13.46 -12.21 7.95
C ASN A 559 -12.01 -12.53 8.32
N ILE A 560 -11.04 -11.95 7.59
CA ILE A 560 -9.62 -12.08 7.92
C ILE A 560 -9.33 -11.47 9.30
N ALA A 561 -9.77 -10.23 9.52
CA ALA A 561 -9.55 -9.53 10.79
C ALA A 561 -10.16 -10.30 11.98
N LYS A 562 -11.37 -10.83 11.84
CA LYS A 562 -12.04 -11.63 12.87
C LYS A 562 -11.35 -12.96 13.15
N SER A 563 -10.89 -13.66 12.11
CA SER A 563 -10.13 -14.92 12.26
C SER A 563 -8.80 -14.70 12.98
N LEU A 564 -8.12 -13.58 12.73
CA LEU A 564 -6.92 -13.20 13.48
C LEU A 564 -7.26 -12.89 14.94
N LEU A 565 -8.28 -12.07 15.19
CA LEU A 565 -8.68 -11.68 16.54
C LEU A 565 -9.28 -12.83 17.36
N SER A 566 -9.75 -13.90 16.73
CA SER A 566 -10.21 -15.10 17.45
C SER A 566 -9.06 -15.92 18.02
N LYS A 567 -7.81 -15.67 17.61
CA LYS A 567 -6.63 -16.30 18.20
C LYS A 567 -6.13 -15.49 19.39
N LYS A 568 -6.05 -16.14 20.56
CA LYS A 568 -5.48 -15.52 21.76
C LYS A 568 -3.95 -15.53 21.70
N LEU A 569 -3.33 -14.35 21.83
CA LEU A 569 -1.87 -14.14 21.88
C LEU A 569 -1.23 -14.60 23.19
#